data_AF-A0A4Y2FLP2-F1
#
_entry.id   AF-A0A4Y2FLP2-F1
#
_cell.length_a   1.000
_cell.length_b   1.000
_cell.length_c   1.000
_cell.angle_alpha   90.00
_cell.angle_beta   90.00
_cell.angle_gamma   90.00
#
_symmetry.space_group_name_H-M   'P 1'
#
loop_
_entity.id
_entity.type
_entity.pdbx_description
1 polymer ?
#
loop_
_entity_poly.entity_id
_entity_poly.type
_entity_poly.pdbx_seq_one_letter_code
_entity_poly.pdbx_strand_id
1 'polypeptide(L)'
;MRHARVVFGVKSSTFLLEAVLEHHLKKYLKSSTYSKRTVDILLRNFYVHDLIISLNNESEILPFIEECHHILAEGKFNLRGWKYTGDDDTELVTSVLGLIWNRREDKLKINLDWIEAYEFEIVSKRVILSVT
;
A
#
# COMPACT_ATOMS: atom_id res chain seq x y z
N MET A 1 -0.37 10.69 -29.39
CA MET A 1 -1.04 11.06 -28.13
C MET A 1 0.03 11.54 -27.15
N ARG A 2 -0.13 12.69 -26.49
CA ARG A 2 0.81 13.20 -25.47
C ARG A 2 0.06 13.30 -24.14
N HIS A 3 0.62 12.73 -23.07
CA HIS A 3 0.05 12.84 -21.74
C HIS A 3 0.53 14.12 -21.06
N ALA A 4 -0.38 14.86 -20.42
CA ALA A 4 -0.07 16.06 -19.63
C ALA A 4 0.05 15.78 -18.12
N ARG A 5 -0.06 14.50 -17.73
CA ARG A 5 0.06 14.01 -16.36
C ARG A 5 0.97 12.80 -16.35
N VAL A 6 1.56 12.52 -15.19
CA VAL A 6 2.34 11.30 -14.96
C VAL A 6 1.45 10.10 -15.30
N VAL A 7 1.91 9.28 -16.24
CA VAL A 7 1.18 8.10 -16.71
C VAL A 7 1.33 6.96 -15.71
N PHE A 8 0.26 6.21 -15.48
CA PHE A 8 0.33 5.00 -14.67
C PHE A 8 1.07 3.88 -15.42
N GLY A 9 1.82 3.06 -14.69
CA GLY A 9 2.46 1.84 -15.23
C GLY A 9 3.81 2.03 -15.90
N VAL A 10 4.37 3.24 -15.95
CA VAL A 10 5.76 3.46 -16.39
C VAL A 10 6.69 3.50 -15.18
N LYS A 11 7.84 2.82 -15.22
CA LYS A 11 8.75 2.74 -14.05
C LYS A 11 9.14 4.12 -13.48
N SER A 12 9.26 5.12 -14.34
CA SER A 12 9.57 6.50 -13.94
C SER A 12 8.47 7.18 -13.13
N SER A 13 7.20 6.76 -13.26
CA SER A 13 6.09 7.40 -12.52
C SER A 13 6.21 7.17 -11.02
N THR A 14 6.59 5.95 -10.64
CA THR A 14 6.76 5.56 -9.24
C THR A 14 7.88 6.35 -8.58
N PHE A 15 9.03 6.42 -9.26
CA PHE A 15 10.18 7.18 -8.79
C PHE A 15 9.86 8.67 -8.60
N LEU A 16 9.13 9.27 -9.56
CA LEU A 16 8.70 10.65 -9.45
C LEU A 16 7.72 10.86 -8.29
N LEU A 17 6.76 9.95 -8.11
CA LEU A 17 5.81 10.02 -7.00
C LEU A 17 6.52 9.96 -5.66
N GLU A 18 7.45 9.01 -5.49
CA GLU A 18 8.24 8.84 -4.27
C GLU A 18 9.05 10.10 -3.94
N ALA A 19 9.73 10.70 -4.94
CA ALA A 19 10.49 11.93 -4.75
C ALA A 19 9.61 13.12 -4.35
N VAL A 20 8.41 13.24 -4.93
CA VAL A 20 7.47 14.33 -4.59
C VAL A 20 6.87 14.11 -3.20
N LEU A 21 6.51 12.87 -2.84
CA LEU A 21 6.06 12.52 -1.49
C LEU A 21 7.13 12.82 -0.45
N GLU A 22 8.37 12.41 -0.69
CA GLU A 22 9.50 12.68 0.22
C GLU A 22 9.72 14.19 0.40
N HIS A 23 9.71 14.95 -0.70
CA HIS A 23 9.84 16.41 -0.64
C HIS A 23 8.68 17.06 0.14
N HIS A 24 7.45 16.60 -0.05
CA HIS A 24 6.28 17.09 0.67
C HIS A 24 6.38 16.79 2.17
N LEU A 25 6.66 15.54 2.52
CA LEU A 25 6.69 15.05 3.91
C LEU A 25 7.85 15.66 4.73
N LYS A 26 9.01 15.92 4.11
CA LYS A 26 10.17 16.55 4.79
C LYS A 26 9.86 17.92 5.39
N LYS A 27 8.85 18.64 4.87
CA LYS A 27 8.41 19.94 5.42
C LYS A 27 7.90 19.82 6.85
N TYR A 28 7.28 18.69 7.18
CA TYR A 28 6.65 18.46 8.49
C TYR A 28 7.62 17.89 9.52
N LEU A 29 8.80 17.40 9.14
CA LEU A 29 9.82 16.89 10.08
C LEU A 29 10.31 17.96 11.08
N LYS A 30 10.30 19.23 10.66
CA LYS A 30 10.71 20.38 11.50
C LYS A 30 9.53 21.10 12.14
N SER A 31 8.30 20.79 11.73
CA SER A 31 7.08 21.40 12.26
C SER A 31 6.53 20.59 13.44
N SER A 32 5.77 21.25 14.32
CA SER A 32 5.00 20.61 15.39
C SER A 32 3.51 20.43 15.05
N THR A 33 3.12 20.66 13.79
CA THR A 33 1.71 20.56 13.33
C THR A 33 1.17 19.14 13.40
N TYR A 34 2.00 18.16 13.03
CA TYR A 34 1.61 16.76 12.94
C TYR A 34 2.53 15.87 13.77
N SER A 35 2.05 14.68 14.09
CA SER A 35 2.82 13.64 14.75
C SER A 35 4.06 13.27 13.94
N LYS A 36 5.23 13.40 14.56
CA LYS A 36 6.50 12.95 13.97
C LYS A 36 6.47 11.46 13.61
N ARG A 37 5.75 10.65 14.39
CA ARG A 37 5.57 9.22 14.13
C ARG A 37 4.83 9.01 12.82
N THR A 38 3.75 9.75 12.59
CA THR A 38 2.95 9.63 11.35
C THR A 38 3.75 10.06 10.13
N VAL A 39 4.49 11.16 10.21
CA VAL A 39 5.37 11.62 9.11
C VAL A 39 6.47 10.60 8.81
N ASP A 40 7.13 10.00 9.82
CA ASP A 40 8.15 8.98 9.60
C ASP A 40 7.58 7.69 9.00
N ILE A 41 6.38 7.28 9.44
CA ILE A 41 5.66 6.15 8.84
C ILE A 41 5.37 6.43 7.36
N LEU A 42 4.81 7.59 7.04
CA LEU A 42 4.52 7.99 5.66
C LEU A 42 5.77 8.05 4.78
N LEU A 43 6.94 8.38 5.34
CA LEU A 43 8.18 8.42 4.56
C LEU A 43 8.73 7.04 4.17
N ARG A 44 8.40 5.99 4.94
CA ARG A 44 9.08 4.68 4.83
C ARG A 44 8.20 3.55 4.31
N ASN A 45 6.88 3.71 4.32
CA ASN A 45 5.95 2.59 4.16
C ASN A 45 5.07 2.66 2.90
N PHE A 46 5.42 3.51 1.93
CA PHE A 46 4.79 3.44 0.61
C PHE A 46 5.41 2.32 -0.23
N TYR A 47 4.57 1.47 -0.79
CA TYR A 47 4.90 0.57 -1.87
C TYR A 47 4.27 1.07 -3.17
N VAL A 48 5.07 1.65 -4.06
CA VAL A 48 4.65 2.23 -5.33
C VAL A 48 3.63 3.37 -5.20
N HIS A 49 2.38 3.03 -4.92
CA HIS A 49 1.25 3.95 -4.73
C HIS A 49 0.43 3.64 -3.46
N ASP A 50 0.68 2.49 -2.83
CA ASP A 50 -0.09 2.00 -1.68
C ASP A 50 0.69 2.21 -0.38
N LEU A 51 0.01 2.70 0.65
CA LEU A 51 0.57 2.81 1.99
C LEU A 51 0.22 1.53 2.76
N ILE A 52 1.25 0.77 3.15
CA ILE A 52 1.07 -0.53 3.83
C ILE A 52 1.80 -0.48 5.16
N ILE A 53 1.05 -0.54 6.25
CA ILE A 53 1.59 -0.40 7.60
C ILE A 53 0.89 -1.34 8.58
N SER A 54 1.56 -1.60 9.70
CA SER A 54 0.96 -2.22 10.88
C SER A 54 1.02 -1.24 12.05
N LEU A 55 -0.03 -1.20 12.86
CA LEU A 55 -0.12 -0.40 14.08
C LEU A 55 -0.27 -1.34 15.27
N ASN A 56 0.18 -0.90 16.44
CA ASN A 56 0.18 -1.73 17.65
C ASN A 56 -1.23 -1.90 18.25
N ASN A 57 -2.10 -0.91 18.04
CA ASN A 57 -3.41 -0.83 18.66
C ASN A 57 -4.47 -0.46 17.64
N GLU A 58 -5.63 -1.12 17.70
CA GLU A 58 -6.78 -0.84 16.81
C GLU A 58 -7.32 0.58 17.00
N SER A 59 -7.27 1.10 18.23
CA SER A 59 -7.69 2.47 18.57
C SER A 59 -6.83 3.55 17.90
N GLU A 60 -5.61 3.22 17.45
CA GLU A 60 -4.73 4.16 16.73
C GLU A 60 -5.07 4.27 15.25
N ILE A 61 -5.84 3.32 14.68
CA ILE A 61 -6.07 3.22 13.23
C ILE A 61 -6.80 4.44 12.68
N LEU A 62 -7.99 4.77 13.20
CA LEU A 62 -8.79 5.88 12.68
C LEU A 62 -8.09 7.24 12.84
N PRO A 63 -7.51 7.59 14.02
CA PRO A 63 -6.74 8.83 14.15
C PRO A 63 -5.54 8.90 13.19
N PHE A 64 -4.85 7.78 13.00
CA PHE A 64 -3.72 7.71 12.07
C PHE A 64 -4.16 7.94 10.61
N ILE A 65 -5.26 7.31 10.20
CA ILE A 65 -5.84 7.46 8.86
C ILE A 65 -6.22 8.93 8.61
N GLU A 66 -6.92 9.56 9.56
CA GLU A 66 -7.33 10.97 9.47
C GLU A 66 -6.12 11.91 9.36
N GLU A 67 -5.10 11.69 10.19
CA GLU A 67 -3.88 12.48 10.14
C GLU A 67 -3.13 12.31 8.80
N CYS A 68 -3.03 11.06 8.30
CA CYS A 68 -2.46 10.79 6.98
C CYS A 68 -3.21 11.52 5.86
N HIS A 69 -4.54 11.52 5.92
CA HIS A 69 -5.37 12.25 4.97
C HIS A 69 -5.09 13.74 4.99
N HIS A 70 -4.98 14.36 6.17
CA HIS A 70 -4.69 15.79 6.28
C HIS A 70 -3.31 16.15 5.72
N ILE A 71 -2.26 15.43 6.14
CA ILE A 71 -0.89 15.65 5.67
C ILE A 71 -0.83 15.58 4.14
N LEU A 72 -1.42 14.55 3.55
CA LEU A 72 -1.31 14.32 2.11
C LEU A 72 -2.27 15.20 1.29
N ALA A 73 -3.43 15.57 1.83
CA ALA A 73 -4.34 16.52 1.20
C ALA A 73 -3.74 17.92 1.04
N GLU A 74 -2.86 18.36 1.96
CA GLU A 74 -2.09 19.60 1.80
C GLU A 74 -1.20 19.55 0.55
N GLY A 75 -0.64 18.38 0.23
CA GLY A 75 0.12 18.12 -0.98
C GLY A 75 -0.73 17.84 -2.22
N LYS A 76 -2.06 17.96 -2.11
CA LYS A 76 -3.06 17.57 -3.13
C LYS A 76 -3.01 16.09 -3.49
N PHE A 77 -2.40 15.27 -2.64
CA PHE A 77 -2.51 13.81 -2.70
C PHE A 77 -3.82 13.38 -2.07
N ASN A 78 -4.33 12.26 -2.57
CA ASN A 78 -5.67 11.81 -2.28
C ASN A 78 -5.61 10.33 -1.92
N LEU A 79 -5.28 10.06 -0.66
CA LEU A 79 -5.38 8.73 -0.07
C LEU A 79 -6.84 8.29 -0.10
N ARG A 80 -7.08 7.04 -0.48
CA ARG A 80 -8.42 6.43 -0.59
C ARG A 80 -8.30 4.92 -0.40
N GLY A 81 -9.45 4.27 -0.19
CA GLY A 81 -9.51 2.81 -0.24
C GLY A 81 -8.83 2.11 0.93
N TRP A 82 -8.84 2.72 2.11
CA TRP A 82 -8.30 2.11 3.32
C TRP A 82 -8.98 0.77 3.60
N LYS A 83 -8.15 -0.21 3.92
CA LYS A 83 -8.54 -1.54 4.40
C LYS A 83 -7.74 -1.78 5.67
N TYR A 84 -8.41 -2.12 6.76
CA TYR A 84 -7.74 -2.37 8.03
C TYR A 84 -8.42 -3.50 8.81
N THR A 85 -7.68 -4.02 9.79
CA THR A 85 -8.18 -5.07 10.69
C THR A 85 -9.38 -4.56 11.47
N GLY A 86 -10.50 -5.27 11.41
CA GLY A 86 -11.72 -4.89 12.13
C GLY A 86 -12.61 -3.85 11.44
N ASP A 87 -12.35 -3.47 10.18
CA ASP A 87 -13.28 -2.60 9.47
C ASP A 87 -14.60 -3.30 9.08
N ASP A 88 -15.64 -2.50 8.81
CA ASP A 88 -17.01 -2.97 8.57
C ASP A 88 -17.23 -3.60 7.19
N ASP A 89 -16.19 -3.79 6.38
CA ASP A 89 -16.34 -4.38 5.05
C ASP A 89 -16.69 -5.87 5.13
N THR A 90 -17.73 -6.23 4.38
CA THR A 90 -18.18 -7.61 4.16
C THR A 90 -17.10 -8.51 3.56
N GLU A 91 -16.21 -7.94 2.75
CA GLU A 91 -15.06 -8.66 2.18
C GLU A 91 -13.91 -8.70 3.19
N LEU A 92 -13.92 -9.73 4.05
CA LEU A 92 -12.90 -9.93 5.09
C LEU A 92 -11.50 -10.27 4.54
N VAL A 93 -11.42 -10.66 3.27
CA VAL A 93 -10.19 -11.07 2.61
C VAL A 93 -9.82 -10.08 1.52
N THR A 94 -8.60 -9.58 1.54
CA THR A 94 -8.09 -8.62 0.52
C THR A 94 -6.73 -9.06 0.03
N SER A 95 -6.44 -8.83 -1.25
CA SER A 95 -5.09 -9.03 -1.80
C SER A 95 -4.20 -7.82 -1.51
N VAL A 96 -3.02 -8.05 -0.91
CA VAL A 96 -2.01 -7.03 -0.61
C VAL A 96 -0.68 -7.52 -1.17
N LEU A 97 -0.15 -6.84 -2.19
CA LEU A 97 1.11 -7.21 -2.86
C LEU A 97 1.15 -8.66 -3.39
N GLY A 98 0.01 -9.21 -3.77
CA GLY A 98 -0.11 -10.62 -4.22
C GLY A 98 -0.25 -11.63 -3.08
N LEU A 99 -0.29 -11.18 -1.82
CA LEU A 99 -0.61 -12.00 -0.66
C LEU A 99 -2.09 -11.87 -0.32
N ILE A 100 -2.67 -12.93 0.25
CA ILE A 100 -4.03 -12.94 0.77
C ILE A 100 -4.00 -12.48 2.22
N TRP A 101 -4.65 -11.38 2.54
CA TRP A 101 -4.78 -10.87 3.91
C TRP A 101 -6.19 -11.12 4.44
N ASN A 102 -6.31 -11.90 5.51
CA ASN A 102 -7.52 -12.02 6.31
C ASN A 102 -7.51 -10.94 7.39
N ARG A 103 -8.39 -9.95 7.23
CA ARG A 103 -8.48 -8.76 8.08
C ARG A 103 -9.27 -8.98 9.37
N ARG A 104 -9.94 -10.12 9.53
CA ARG A 104 -10.60 -10.48 10.79
C ARG A 104 -9.62 -11.09 11.79
N GLU A 105 -8.72 -11.93 11.29
CA GLU A 105 -7.73 -12.61 12.12
C GLU A 105 -6.35 -11.94 12.10
N ASP A 106 -6.19 -10.90 11.28
CA ASP A 106 -4.92 -10.26 10.96
C ASP A 106 -3.83 -11.25 10.53
N LYS A 107 -4.16 -12.10 9.54
CA LYS A 107 -3.26 -13.13 9.03
C LYS A 107 -3.03 -13.00 7.55
N LEU A 108 -1.76 -13.02 7.15
CA LEU A 108 -1.32 -13.11 5.76
C LEU A 108 -1.15 -14.58 5.35
N LYS A 109 -1.56 -14.91 4.13
CA LYS A 109 -1.42 -16.21 3.49
C LYS A 109 -0.88 -16.02 2.08
N ILE A 110 -0.07 -16.96 1.62
CA ILE A 110 0.32 -17.03 0.22
C ILE A 110 -0.83 -17.69 -0.54
N ASN A 111 -1.21 -17.14 -1.69
CA ASN A 111 -2.10 -17.86 -2.60
C ASN A 111 -1.30 -19.02 -3.21
N LEU A 112 -1.67 -20.25 -2.87
CA LEU A 112 -1.07 -21.48 -3.40
C LEU A 112 -2.05 -22.24 -4.31
N ASP A 113 -3.18 -21.63 -4.69
CA ASP A 113 -4.19 -22.24 -5.53
C ASP A 113 -3.59 -22.69 -6.88
N TRP A 114 -2.56 -21.97 -7.34
CA TRP A 114 -1.78 -22.34 -8.52
C TRP A 114 -0.92 -23.59 -8.31
N ILE A 115 -0.38 -23.85 -7.12
CA ILE A 115 0.43 -25.06 -6.86
C ILE A 115 -0.47 -26.30 -6.89
N GLU A 116 -1.67 -26.22 -6.31
CA GLU A 116 -2.63 -27.33 -6.30
C GLU A 116 -3.18 -27.63 -7.70
N ALA A 117 -3.26 -26.63 -8.58
CA ALA A 117 -3.65 -26.80 -9.98
C ALA A 117 -2.55 -27.44 -10.86
N TYR A 118 -1.30 -27.49 -10.40
CA TYR A 118 -0.21 -28.19 -11.08
C TYR A 118 -0.07 -29.62 -10.51
N GLU A 119 -0.75 -30.59 -11.12
CA GLU A 119 -0.17 -31.93 -11.15
C GLU A 119 1.21 -31.81 -11.83
N PHE A 120 2.25 -32.42 -11.25
CA PHE A 120 3.65 -32.30 -11.69
C PHE A 120 3.93 -32.94 -13.07
N GLU A 121 3.23 -32.52 -14.13
CA GLU A 121 3.63 -32.78 -15.50
C GLU A 121 4.66 -31.74 -15.93
N ILE A 122 5.89 -32.23 -16.15
CA ILE A 122 7.07 -31.56 -16.73
C ILE A 122 7.02 -30.03 -16.68
N VAL A 123 7.44 -29.48 -15.53
CA VAL A 123 7.51 -28.05 -15.30
C VAL A 123 8.54 -27.40 -16.24
N SER A 124 8.10 -26.49 -17.11
CA SER A 124 8.99 -25.70 -17.98
C SER A 124 9.12 -24.25 -17.49
N LYS A 125 10.21 -23.56 -17.87
CA LYS A 125 10.38 -22.13 -17.56
C LYS A 125 9.22 -21.27 -18.05
N ARG A 126 8.61 -21.60 -19.20
CA ARG A 126 7.45 -20.87 -19.73
C ARG A 126 6.21 -21.04 -18.86
N VAL A 127 6.02 -22.26 -18.32
CA VAL A 127 4.90 -22.62 -17.45
C VAL A 127 5.03 -21.90 -16.10
N ILE A 128 6.22 -21.84 -15.51
CA ILE A 128 6.44 -21.08 -14.25
C ILE A 128 6.20 -19.58 -14.46
N LEU A 129 6.71 -19.02 -15.56
CA LEU A 129 6.64 -17.57 -15.82
C LEU A 129 5.27 -17.10 -16.34
N SER A 130 4.37 -18.00 -16.74
CA SER A 130 3.00 -17.65 -17.16
C SER A 130 2.00 -17.52 -16.01
N VAL A 131 2.41 -17.89 -14.79
CA VAL A 131 1.55 -17.88 -13.58
C VAL A 131 1.72 -16.57 -12.78
N THR A 132 2.57 -15.65 -13.26
CA THR A 132 2.74 -14.30 -12.71
C THR A 132 1.80 -13.32 -13.38
#